data_AF-A0A1X2GZJ1-F1
#
_entry.id   AF-A0A1X2GZJ1-F1
#
_cell.length_a   1.000
_cell.length_b   1.000
_cell.length_c   1.000
_cell.angle_alpha   90.00
_cell.angle_beta   90.00
_cell.angle_gamma   90.00
#
_symmetry.space_group_name_H-M   'P 1'
#
loop_
_entity.id
_entity.type
_entity.pdbx_description
1 polymer ?
#
loop_
_entity_poly.entity_id
_entity_poly.type
_entity_poly.pdbx_seq_one_letter_code
_entity_poly.pdbx_strand_id
1 'polypeptide(L)' 'IINDPSNRELAHWSDDGTMIRIPESATFAKNVLPRYFKHNNWQSFVRQLN' A
#
# COMPACT_ATOMS: atom_id res chain seq x y z
N ILE A 1 6.10 -4.83 -1.06
CA ILE A 1 4.94 -4.22 -0.37
C ILE A 1 3.71 -5.12 -0.47
N ILE A 2 3.12 -5.28 -1.66
CA ILE A 2 1.87 -6.02 -1.90
C ILE A 2 2.04 -7.55 -1.79
N ASN A 3 3.19 -8.08 -2.20
CA ASN A 3 3.48 -9.52 -2.12
C ASN A 3 3.94 -9.97 -0.72
N ASP A 4 3.97 -9.07 0.26
CA ASP A 4 4.35 -9.40 1.63
C ASP A 4 3.12 -9.93 2.39
N PRO A 5 3.15 -11.18 2.91
CA PRO A 5 2.01 -11.76 3.62
C PRO A 5 1.55 -10.91 4.82
N SER A 6 2.50 -10.21 5.45
CA SER A 6 2.24 -9.38 6.63
C SER A 6 1.41 -8.12 6.31
N ASN A 7 1.36 -7.73 5.03
CA ASN A 7 0.64 -6.55 4.58
C ASN A 7 -0.65 -6.90 3.83
N ARG A 8 -1.01 -8.19 3.72
CA ARG A 8 -2.13 -8.65 2.87
C ARG A 8 -3.48 -8.03 3.25
N GLU A 9 -3.69 -7.72 4.53
CA GLU A 9 -4.90 -7.04 5.00
C GLU A 9 -4.89 -5.52 4.74
N LEU A 10 -3.69 -4.94 4.56
CA LEU A 10 -3.51 -3.50 4.35
C LEU A 10 -3.38 -3.13 2.87
N ALA A 11 -2.80 -4.01 2.06
CA ALA A 11 -2.62 -3.83 0.63
C ALA A 11 -2.50 -5.17 -0.10
N HIS A 12 -3.42 -5.45 -1.01
CA HIS A 12 -3.44 -6.68 -1.78
C HIS A 12 -3.92 -6.44 -3.21
N TRP A 13 -3.66 -7.40 -4.10
CA TRP A 13 -4.29 -7.42 -5.42
C TRP A 13 -5.78 -7.77 -5.30
N SER A 14 -6.60 -7.22 -6.19
CA SER A 14 -7.96 -7.71 -6.41
C SER A 14 -7.93 -9.15 -6.91
N ASP A 15 -9.05 -9.87 -6.77
CA ASP A 15 -9.15 -11.29 -7.19
C ASP A 15 -8.77 -11.51 -8.66
N ASP A 16 -9.06 -10.53 -9.52
CA ASP A 16 -8.73 -10.52 -10.93
C ASP A 16 -7.30 -10.03 -11.23
N GLY A 17 -6.56 -9.59 -10.22
CA GLY A 17 -5.15 -9.18 -10.33
C GLY A 17 -4.93 -7.86 -11.07
N THR A 18 -5.98 -7.13 -11.42
CA THR A 18 -5.88 -5.91 -12.22
C THR A 18 -5.73 -4.65 -11.38
N MET A 19 -6.15 -4.69 -10.11
CA MET A 19 -6.20 -3.52 -9.24
C MET A 19 -5.54 -3.80 -7.90
N ILE A 20 -4.84 -2.79 -7.37
CA ILE A 20 -4.37 -2.79 -5.99
C ILE A 20 -5.49 -2.26 -5.08
N ARG A 21 -5.91 -3.07 -4.12
CA ARG A 21 -6.87 -2.74 -3.06
C ARG A 21 -6.10 -2.35 -1.80
N ILE A 22 -6.40 -1.17 -1.26
CA ILE A 22 -5.88 -0.68 0.02
C ILE A 22 -7.09 -0.24 0.85
N PRO A 23 -7.66 -1.14 1.68
CA PRO A 23 -8.91 -0.88 2.40
C PRO A 23 -8.81 0.30 3.35
N GLU A 24 -7.66 0.46 4.00
CA GLU A 24 -7.40 1.53 4.96
C GLU A 24 -6.11 2.26 4.62
N SER A 25 -6.23 3.30 3.79
CA SER A 25 -5.08 4.07 3.29
C SER A 25 -4.29 4.77 4.40
N ALA A 26 -4.94 5.21 5.47
CA ALA A 26 -4.29 5.85 6.61
C ALA A 26 -3.38 4.88 7.38
N THR A 27 -3.88 3.69 7.73
CA THR A 27 -3.08 2.65 8.40
C THR A 27 -1.98 2.12 7.49
N PHE A 28 -2.25 1.91 6.19
CA PHE A 28 -1.21 1.54 5.23
C PHE A 28 -0.10 2.61 5.17
N ALA A 29 -0.49 3.88 5.06
CA ALA A 29 0.44 4.99 5.01
C ALA A 29 1.32 5.04 6.27
N LYS A 30 0.75 4.84 7.46
CA LYS A 30 1.49 4.90 8.72
C LYS A 30 2.39 3.68 8.97
N ASN A 31 1.91 2.48 8.67
CA ASN A 31 2.59 1.25 9.08
C ASN A 31 3.43 0.61 7.97
N VAL A 32 3.04 0.81 6.71
CA VAL A 32 3.67 0.15 5.57
C VAL A 32 4.63 1.08 4.85
N LEU A 33 4.22 2.32 4.55
CA LEU A 33 5.10 3.23 3.79
C LEU A 33 6.45 3.48 4.46
N PRO A 34 6.58 3.72 5.78
CA PRO A 34 7.89 3.92 6.42
C PRO A 34 8.82 2.71 6.34
N ARG A 35 8.29 1.49 6.12
CA ARG A 35 9.09 0.27 5.99
C ARG A 35 9.76 0.17 4.62
N TYR A 36 9.23 0.85 3.60
CA TYR A 36 9.72 0.78 2.21
C TYR A 36 10.14 2.14 1.64
N PHE A 37 9.70 3.24 2.24
CA PHE A 37 9.97 4.62 1.84
C PHE A 37 10.40 5.45 3.05
N LYS A 38 11.08 6.56 2.81
CA LYS A 38 11.52 7.49 3.88
C LYS A 38 10.40 8.41 4.41
N HIS A 39 9.14 8.15 4.05
CA HIS A 39 7.98 8.94 4.47
C HIS A 39 6.73 8.07 4.56
N ASN A 40 5.73 8.55 5.28
CA ASN A 40 4.39 7.98 5.36
C ASN A 40 3.35 8.77 4.51
N ASN A 41 3.79 9.60 3.56
CA ASN A 41 2.85 10.40 2.78
C ASN A 41 2.13 9.58 1.70
N TRP A 42 0.83 9.37 1.90
CA TRP A 42 -0.06 8.69 0.95
C TRP A 42 -0.07 9.35 -0.43
N GLN A 43 -0.11 10.68 -0.51
CA GLN A 43 -0.17 11.41 -1.78
C GLN A 43 1.13 11.28 -2.58
N SER A 44 2.26 11.08 -1.91
CA SER A 44 3.53 10.78 -2.60
C SER A 44 3.53 9.37 -3.18
N PHE A 45 2.97 8.40 -2.45
CA PHE A 45 2.81 7.03 -2.93
C PHE A 45 1.89 6.95 -4.15
N VAL A 46 0.72 7.60 -4.12
CA VAL A 46 -0.20 7.65 -5.26
C VAL A 46 0.45 8.26 -6.50
N ARG A 47 1.27 9.31 -6.34
CA ARG A 47 1.99 9.92 -7.46
C ARG A 47 3.03 9.00 -8.11
N GLN A 48 3.56 8.01 -7.39
CA GLN A 48 4.50 7.03 -7.96
C GLN A 48 3.80 5.90 -8.73
N LEU A 49 2.47 5.75 -8.56
CA LEU A 49 1.68 4.78 -9.29
C LEU A 49 1.10 5.34 -10.61
N ASN A 50 1.10 6.67 -10.77
CA ASN A 50 0.76 7.37 -12.01
C ASN A 50 2.00 7.52 -12.90
#